data_AF-A0A932M226-F1
#
_entry.id   AF-A0A932M226-F1
#
_cell.length_a   1.000
_cell.length_b   1.000
_cell.length_c   1.000
_cell.angle_alpha   90.00
_cell.angle_beta   90.00
_cell.angle_gamma   90.00
#
_symmetry.space_group_name_H-M   'P 1'
#
loop_
_entity.id
_entity.type
_entity.pdbx_description
1 polymer ?
#
loop_
_entity_poly.entity_id
_entity_poly.type
_entity_poly.pdbx_seq_one_letter_code
_entity_poly.pdbx_strand_id
1 'polypeptide(L)'
;MESPVPDIPLNDCALLVIDMQNDFLSDKGYFAERGIDLTPFQRTIPRVKTVVEFARAHGVPVIFTEQRYDPRGLDWPEKLHRVLPANFRNKQGGPR
;
A
#
# COMPACT_ATOMS: atom_id res chain seq x y z
N MET A 1 0.69 -23.28 -24.83
CA MET A 1 -0.64 -22.94 -24.27
C MET A 1 -0.74 -21.42 -24.28
N GLU A 2 -1.84 -20.90 -24.79
CA GLU A 2 -2.10 -19.45 -24.83
C GLU A 2 -2.29 -18.93 -23.39
N SER A 3 -1.82 -17.71 -23.10
CA SER A 3 -1.95 -17.12 -21.77
C SER A 3 -3.43 -16.90 -21.43
N PRO A 4 -3.91 -17.25 -20.23
CA PRO A 4 -5.30 -17.00 -19.83
C PRO A 4 -5.60 -15.52 -19.59
N VAL A 5 -4.58 -14.65 -19.65
CA VAL A 5 -4.71 -13.20 -19.46
C VAL A 5 -4.69 -12.52 -20.83
N PRO A 6 -5.73 -11.75 -21.19
CA PRO A 6 -5.74 -11.01 -22.45
C PRO A 6 -4.66 -9.94 -22.46
N ASP A 7 -4.14 -9.63 -23.65
CA ASP A 7 -3.26 -8.49 -23.83
C ASP A 7 -4.00 -7.21 -23.44
N ILE A 8 -3.41 -6.43 -22.54
CA ILE A 8 -3.95 -5.13 -22.10
C ILE A 8 -3.21 -4.04 -22.88
N PRO A 9 -3.91 -3.24 -23.71
CA PRO A 9 -3.31 -2.09 -24.38
C PRO A 9 -2.72 -1.13 -23.35
N LEU A 10 -1.47 -0.69 -23.55
CA LEU A 10 -0.77 0.17 -22.59
C LEU A 10 -1.42 1.55 -22.43
N ASN A 11 -2.17 2.01 -23.43
CA ASN A 11 -2.94 3.25 -23.40
C ASN A 11 -4.26 3.15 -22.62
N ASP A 12 -4.70 1.94 -22.29
CA ASP A 12 -5.92 1.67 -21.52
C ASP A 12 -5.60 1.19 -20.08
N CYS A 13 -4.35 1.36 -19.63
CA CYS A 13 -3.90 0.89 -18.33
C CYS A 13 -3.19 1.98 -17.52
N ALA A 14 -3.11 1.76 -16.21
CA ALA A 14 -2.31 2.54 -15.28
C ALA A 14 -1.65 1.62 -14.25
N LEU A 15 -0.49 1.99 -13.75
CA LEU A 15 0.20 1.32 -12.65
C LEU A 15 -0.14 2.01 -11.33
N LEU A 16 -0.81 1.29 -10.42
CA LEU A 16 -1.02 1.73 -9.05
C LEU A 16 0.03 1.09 -8.13
N VAL A 17 0.90 1.93 -7.54
CA VAL A 17 1.88 1.53 -6.54
C VAL A 17 1.32 1.81 -5.16
N ILE A 18 0.96 0.74 -4.45
CA ILE A 18 0.24 0.85 -3.18
C ILE A 18 1.23 0.86 -2.02
N ASP A 19 1.20 1.94 -1.23
CA ASP A 19 1.75 2.05 0.12
C ASP A 19 3.20 1.54 0.26
N MET A 20 4.07 1.87 -0.70
CA MET A 20 5.52 1.60 -0.65
C MET A 20 6.24 2.57 0.32
N GLN A 21 5.68 2.75 1.51
CA GLN A 21 6.13 3.69 2.54
C GLN A 21 7.07 3.03 3.54
N ASN A 22 7.92 3.85 4.17
CA ASN A 22 8.84 3.40 5.22
C ASN A 22 8.13 2.76 6.41
N ASP A 23 6.89 3.15 6.71
CA ASP A 23 6.11 2.54 7.80
C ASP A 23 5.92 1.03 7.65
N PHE A 24 5.88 0.54 6.41
CA PHE A 24 5.68 -0.87 6.10
C PHE A 24 6.97 -1.61 5.73
N LEU A 25 8.00 -0.87 5.27
CA LEU A 25 9.19 -1.45 4.63
C LEU A 25 10.50 -1.19 5.38
N SER A 26 10.55 -0.20 6.26
CA SER A 26 11.76 0.16 7.00
C SER A 26 11.85 -0.60 8.32
N ASP A 27 13.08 -0.96 8.71
CA ASP A 27 13.39 -1.53 10.03
C ASP A 27 13.11 -0.56 11.19
N LYS A 28 12.79 0.71 10.88
CA LYS A 28 12.37 1.74 11.84
C LYS A 28 10.90 2.14 11.68
N GLY A 29 10.15 1.45 10.83
CA GLY A 29 8.76 1.76 10.51
C GLY A 29 7.75 1.09 11.44
N TYR A 30 6.48 1.51 11.31
CA TYR A 30 5.33 1.00 12.04
C TYR A 30 5.21 -0.55 12.13
N PHE A 31 5.53 -1.28 11.06
CA PHE A 31 5.51 -2.75 11.04
C PHE A 31 6.68 -3.38 11.82
N ALA A 32 7.90 -2.85 11.68
CA ALA A 32 9.06 -3.32 12.42
C ALA A 32 8.85 -3.13 13.94
N GLU A 33 8.31 -1.98 14.36
CA GLU A 33 7.98 -1.73 15.77
C GLU A 33 6.98 -2.75 16.37
N ARG A 34 6.24 -3.46 15.52
CA ARG A 34 5.26 -4.51 15.91
C ARG A 34 5.81 -5.92 15.78
N GLY A 35 7.09 -6.07 15.46
CA GLY A 35 7.75 -7.36 15.30
C GLY A 35 7.31 -8.13 14.05
N ILE A 36 6.78 -7.44 13.03
CA ILE A 36 6.46 -8.09 11.75
C ILE A 36 7.77 -8.35 10.99
N ASP A 37 7.96 -9.56 10.47
CA ASP A 37 9.06 -9.87 9.57
C ASP A 37 8.89 -9.12 8.24
N LEU A 38 9.78 -8.16 7.99
CA LEU A 38 9.74 -7.30 6.80
C LEU A 38 10.40 -7.93 5.57
N THR A 39 11.14 -9.03 5.74
CA THR A 39 11.88 -9.70 4.67
C THR A 39 11.04 -9.94 3.40
N PRO A 40 9.82 -10.51 3.46
CA PRO A 40 9.01 -10.70 2.26
C PRO A 40 8.58 -9.38 1.58
N PHE A 41 8.33 -8.33 2.36
CA PHE A 41 7.91 -7.02 1.84
C PHE A 41 9.07 -6.29 1.16
N GLN A 42 10.24 -6.25 1.81
CA GLN A 42 11.45 -5.61 1.28
C GLN A 42 11.94 -6.28 -0.02
N ARG A 43 11.74 -7.59 -0.18
CA ARG A 43 12.04 -8.33 -1.41
C ARG A 43 11.23 -7.87 -2.64
N THR A 44 10.14 -7.12 -2.44
CA THR A 44 9.34 -6.60 -3.55
C THR A 44 9.89 -5.29 -4.12
N ILE A 45 10.64 -4.51 -3.33
CA ILE A 45 11.16 -3.18 -3.70
C ILE A 45 11.83 -3.14 -5.08
N PRO A 46 12.83 -3.99 -5.40
CA PRO A 46 13.48 -3.92 -6.71
C PRO A 46 12.52 -4.28 -7.86
N ARG A 47 11.56 -5.20 -7.64
CA ARG A 47 10.58 -5.59 -8.67
C ARG A 47 9.58 -4.47 -8.94
N VAL A 48 9.08 -3.83 -7.89
CA VAL A 48 8.20 -2.66 -8.01
C VAL A 48 8.91 -1.55 -8.77
N LYS A 49 10.18 -1.28 -8.45
CA LYS A 49 11.01 -0.31 -9.19
C LYS A 49 11.09 -0.65 -10.68
N THR A 50 11.36 -1.91 -11.04
CA THR A 50 11.41 -2.34 -12.45
C THR A 50 10.09 -2.09 -13.18
N VAL A 51 8.94 -2.39 -12.55
CA VAL A 51 7.63 -2.17 -13.16
C VAL A 51 7.30 -0.67 -13.30
N VAL A 52 7.70 0.14 -12.33
CA VAL A 52 7.58 1.61 -12.40
C VAL A 52 8.41 2.19 -13.55
N GLU A 53 9.65 1.72 -13.71
CA GLU A 53 10.52 2.15 -14.80
C GLU A 53 9.96 1.73 -16.17
N PHE A 54 9.46 0.50 -16.27
CA PHE A 54 8.78 0.01 -17.47
C PHE A 54 7.56 0.87 -17.83
N ALA A 55 6.68 1.11 -16.87
CA ALA A 55 5.46 1.90 -17.08
C ALA A 55 5.79 3.32 -17.59
N ARG A 56 6.74 4.00 -16.92
CA ARG A 56 7.21 5.33 -17.32
C ARG A 56 7.81 5.35 -18.72
N ALA A 57 8.62 4.35 -19.07
CA ALA A 57 9.25 4.25 -20.39
C ALA A 57 8.23 4.09 -21.53
N HIS A 58 7.05 3.55 -21.25
CA HIS A 58 5.98 3.32 -22.24
C HIS A 58 4.82 4.31 -22.14
N GLY A 59 4.96 5.38 -21.35
CA GLY A 59 3.91 6.40 -21.18
C GLY A 59 2.69 5.92 -20.38
N VAL A 60 2.79 4.79 -19.67
CA VAL A 60 1.73 4.31 -18.77
C VAL A 60 1.70 5.21 -17.53
N PRO A 61 0.54 5.77 -17.14
CA PRO A 61 0.41 6.54 -15.90
C PRO A 61 0.83 5.72 -14.68
N VAL A 62 1.67 6.32 -13.82
CA VAL A 62 2.08 5.71 -12.54
C VAL A 62 1.50 6.54 -11.40
N ILE A 63 0.66 5.91 -10.59
CA ILE A 63 -0.04 6.52 -9.45
C ILE A 63 0.49 5.87 -8.18
N PHE A 64 0.86 6.68 -7.19
CA PHE A 64 1.30 6.21 -5.88
C PHE A 64 0.22 6.51 -4.84
N THR A 65 0.00 5.57 -3.93
CA THR A 65 -0.84 5.82 -2.75
C THR A 65 0.03 6.03 -1.51
N GLU A 66 -0.54 6.73 -0.55
CA GLU A 66 0.04 6.89 0.77
C GLU A 66 -1.06 6.72 1.82
N GLN A 67 -0.90 5.75 2.72
CA GLN A 67 -1.73 5.63 3.91
C GLN A 67 -1.27 6.68 4.93
N ARG A 68 -2.19 7.56 5.32
CA ARG A 68 -2.01 8.56 6.39
C ARG A 68 -3.25 8.62 7.25
N TYR A 69 -3.05 9.03 8.50
CA TYR A 69 -4.12 9.40 9.42
C TYR A 69 -4.15 10.92 9.60
N ASP A 70 -5.34 11.50 9.72
CA ASP A 70 -5.52 12.90 10.10
C ASP A 70 -4.95 13.08 11.52
N PRO A 71 -4.03 14.04 11.75
CA PRO A 71 -3.43 14.26 13.07
C PRO A 71 -4.44 14.59 14.18
N ARG A 72 -5.63 15.09 13.83
CA ARG A 72 -6.74 15.35 14.76
C ARG A 72 -7.59 14.08 14.99
N GLY A 73 -7.28 13.01 14.28
CA GLY A 73 -7.97 11.73 14.28
C GLY A 73 -9.38 11.81 13.75
N LEU A 74 -9.65 12.66 12.74
CA LEU A 74 -10.99 12.78 12.15
C LEU A 74 -11.36 11.55 11.31
N ASP A 75 -10.36 10.87 10.77
CA ASP A 75 -10.47 9.64 9.99
C ASP A 75 -10.29 8.38 10.83
N TRP A 76 -10.28 8.52 12.16
CA TRP A 76 -10.30 7.36 13.05
C TRP A 76 -11.59 6.57 12.83
N PRO A 77 -11.49 5.22 12.68
CA PRO A 77 -12.66 4.38 12.46
C PRO A 77 -13.76 4.61 13.50
N GLU A 78 -13.41 4.85 14.77
CA GLU A 78 -14.37 5.09 15.86
C GLU A 78 -15.13 6.40 15.72
N LYS A 79 -14.57 7.41 15.03
CA LYS A 79 -15.22 8.71 14.80
C LYS A 79 -15.98 8.73 13.48
N LEU A 80 -15.47 8.05 12.47
CA LEU A 80 -16.00 8.10 11.10
C LEU A 80 -17.04 7.00 10.83
N HIS A 81 -16.86 5.81 11.37
CA HIS A 81 -17.67 4.64 11.00
C HIS A 81 -18.70 4.30 12.09
N ARG A 82 -19.97 4.18 11.68
CA ARG A 82 -21.06 3.71 12.56
C ARG A 82 -20.92 2.23 12.93
N VAL A 83 -20.33 1.43 12.04
CA VAL A 83 -20.12 -0.01 12.23
C VAL A 83 -18.62 -0.29 12.15
N LEU A 84 -18.07 -0.78 13.26
CA LEU A 84 -16.66 -1.13 13.34
C LEU A 84 -16.43 -2.60 12.98
N PRO A 85 -15.36 -2.93 12.24
CA PRO A 85 -14.91 -4.30 12.08
C PRO A 85 -14.60 -4.92 13.45
N ALA A 86 -14.78 -6.23 13.60
CA ALA A 86 -14.67 -6.91 14.89
C ALA A 86 -13.36 -6.59 15.64
N ASN A 87 -12.26 -6.44 14.91
CA ASN A 87 -10.93 -6.17 15.45
C ASN A 87 -10.73 -4.75 16.03
N PHE A 88 -11.68 -3.83 15.79
CA PHE A 88 -11.67 -2.45 16.29
C PHE A 88 -12.60 -2.23 17.48
N ARG A 89 -13.46 -3.20 17.81
CA ARG A 89 -14.46 -3.02 18.88
C ARG A 89 -13.87 -2.93 20.29
N ASN A 90 -12.65 -3.41 20.50
CA ASN A 90 -12.02 -3.55 21.82
C ASN A 90 -10.65 -2.86 21.96
N LYS A 91 -10.20 -2.05 20.98
CA LYS A 91 -8.93 -1.33 21.07
C LYS A 91 -9.18 0.10 21.54
N GLN A 92 -8.67 0.45 22.73
CA GLN A 92 -8.49 1.84 23.13
C GLN A 92 -7.12 2.30 22.65
N GLY A 93 -7.08 3.31 21.78
CA GLY A 93 -5.87 3.82 21.15
C GLY A 93 -5.93 3.62 19.63
N GLY A 94 -6.11 4.73 18.93
CA GLY A 94 -6.07 4.77 17.48
C GLY A 94 -4.69 4.38 16.91
N PRO A 95 -4.57 4.28 15.59
CA PRO A 95 -3.25 4.27 14.96
C PRO A 95 -2.48 5.52 15.42
N ARG A 96 -1.18 5.36 15.70
CA ARG A 96 -0.33 6.45 16.23
C ARG A 96 -0.46 7.72 15.41
#